data_AF-A0A3C0GLR3-F1
#
_entry.id   AF-A0A3C0GLR3-F1
#
_cell.length_a   1.000
_cell.length_b   1.000
_cell.length_c   1.000
_cell.angle_alpha   90.00
_cell.angle_beta   90.00
_cell.angle_gamma   90.00
#
_symmetry.space_group_name_H-M   'P 1'
#
loop_
_entity.id
_entity.type
_entity.pdbx_description
1 polymer ?
#
loop_
_entity_poly.entity_id
_entity_poly.type
_entity_poly.pdbx_seq_one_letter_code
_entity_poly.pdbx_strand_id
1 'polypeptide(L)'
;MGYKKFNFGSNAWSHNASDYATDIIKNNPVGESKNIGSVGSISDLFKDRFETVAELLAMQAGFKPTGNIRELTDERKRSGFKNRTYKAVGIVESARRTKSGGKMVTLEDNSGVIDVFIRKEDPAVDSLMNDDVIGVTG
;
A
#
# COMPACT_ATOMS: atom_id res chain seq x y z
N MET A 1 63.32 14.28 21.50
CA MET A 1 62.03 13.84 22.09
C MET A 1 60.91 14.44 21.22
N GLY A 2 60.34 13.65 20.30
CA GLY A 2 59.34 14.13 19.35
C GLY A 2 57.94 13.69 19.79
N TYR A 3 57.03 14.64 20.03
CA TYR A 3 55.64 14.34 20.36
C TYR A 3 54.89 13.95 19.08
N LYS A 4 54.33 12.72 19.04
CA LYS A 4 53.40 12.32 17.98
C LYS A 4 52.09 13.09 18.15
N LYS A 5 51.75 13.93 17.16
CA LYS A 5 50.41 14.51 17.04
C LYS A 5 49.43 13.40 16.68
N PHE A 6 48.42 13.17 17.52
CA PHE A 6 47.30 12.31 17.18
C PHE A 6 46.43 13.03 16.14
N ASN A 7 46.29 12.41 14.97
CA ASN A 7 45.41 12.91 13.92
C ASN A 7 44.02 12.35 14.19
N PHE A 8 43.14 13.16 14.76
CA PHE A 8 41.72 12.80 14.89
C PHE A 8 41.12 12.83 13.49
N GLY A 9 40.83 11.66 12.93
CA GLY A 9 40.06 11.55 11.69
C GLY A 9 38.69 12.24 11.86
N SER A 10 38.05 12.56 10.73
CA SER A 10 36.73 13.18 10.63
C SER A 10 35.68 12.38 11.41
N ASN A 11 35.59 12.64 12.71
CA ASN A 11 34.65 12.04 13.62
C ASN A 11 33.42 12.93 13.66
N ALA A 12 32.23 12.34 13.74
CA ALA A 12 30.95 13.05 13.87
C ALA A 12 30.89 14.06 15.04
N TRP A 13 31.90 14.06 15.92
CA TRP A 13 32.05 14.91 17.10
C TRP A 13 32.85 16.21 16.84
N SER A 14 33.42 16.41 15.64
CA SER A 14 34.13 17.64 15.28
C SER A 14 33.25 18.69 14.59
N HIS A 15 31.97 18.38 14.39
CA HIS A 15 31.02 19.28 13.74
C HIS A 15 30.35 20.19 14.78
N ASN A 16 30.27 21.48 14.47
CA ASN A 16 29.47 22.43 15.23
C ASN A 16 27.99 22.32 14.81
N ALA A 17 27.07 22.74 15.69
CA ALA A 17 25.64 22.73 15.36
C ALA A 17 25.29 23.58 14.11
N SER A 18 26.11 24.59 13.81
CA SER A 18 26.04 25.41 12.59
C SER A 18 26.40 24.67 11.31
N ASP A 19 27.06 23.51 11.41
CA ASP A 19 27.54 22.75 10.25
C ASP A 19 26.42 21.89 9.62
N TYR A 20 25.23 21.89 10.24
CA TYR A 20 24.04 21.19 9.76
C TYR A 20 22.98 22.20 9.34
N ALA A 21 22.31 21.91 8.22
CA ALA A 21 21.19 22.72 7.76
C ALA A 21 20.05 22.68 8.79
N THR A 22 19.60 23.85 9.24
CA THR A 22 18.45 24.02 10.15
C THR A 22 17.12 24.14 9.41
N ASP A 23 17.14 23.95 8.09
CA ASP A 23 15.97 24.11 7.25
C ASP A 23 14.96 23.00 7.54
N ILE A 24 13.86 23.37 8.22
CA ILE A 24 12.70 22.51 8.33
C ILE A 24 11.97 22.60 6.99
N ILE A 25 12.06 21.55 6.18
CA ILE A 25 11.19 21.41 5.01
C ILE A 25 9.77 21.21 5.55
N LYS A 26 8.98 22.28 5.53
CA LYS A 26 7.54 22.18 5.78
C LYS A 26 6.93 21.39 4.64
N ASN A 27 6.57 20.14 4.91
CA ASN A 27 5.71 19.35 4.03
C ASN A 27 4.30 19.95 4.00
N ASN A 28 3.41 19.33 3.23
CA ASN A 28 2.04 19.79 3.02
C ASN A 28 1.38 20.24 4.35
N PRO A 29 0.78 21.46 4.38
CA PRO A 29 0.06 21.92 5.56
C PRO A 29 -1.08 20.95 5.88
N VAL A 30 -1.05 20.39 7.09
CA VAL A 30 -2.10 19.50 7.60
C VAL A 30 -3.17 20.35 8.31
N GLY A 31 -4.45 20.02 8.10
CA GLY A 31 -5.55 20.66 8.82
C GLY A 31 -6.10 21.97 8.22
N GLU A 32 -5.73 22.32 6.99
CA GLU A 32 -6.32 23.45 6.26
C GLU A 32 -7.67 23.12 5.59
N SER A 33 -8.15 21.88 5.70
CA SER A 33 -9.45 21.51 5.13
C SER A 33 -10.58 22.20 5.90
N LYS A 34 -11.39 22.99 5.18
CA LYS A 34 -12.72 23.33 5.66
C LYS A 34 -13.48 22.01 5.74
N ASN A 35 -13.88 21.58 6.94
CA ASN A 35 -14.65 20.37 7.24
C ASN A 35 -16.07 20.39 6.60
N ILE A 36 -16.15 20.61 5.30
CA ILE A 36 -17.35 20.64 4.48
C ILE A 36 -17.11 19.60 3.39
N GLY A 37 -17.09 18.33 3.79
CA GLY A 37 -16.91 17.22 2.86
C GLY A 37 -18.18 17.02 2.04
N SER A 38 -18.08 17.11 0.72
CA SER A 38 -19.13 16.64 -0.18
C SER A 38 -19.02 15.12 -0.34
N VAL A 39 -20.07 14.46 -0.84
CA VAL A 39 -19.99 13.03 -1.21
C VAL A 39 -18.84 12.77 -2.20
N GLY A 40 -18.59 13.71 -3.13
CA GLY A 40 -17.45 13.64 -4.04
C GLY A 40 -16.11 13.67 -3.32
N SER A 41 -15.98 14.48 -2.28
CA SER A 41 -14.76 14.56 -1.46
C SER A 41 -14.47 13.24 -0.73
N ILE A 42 -15.51 12.47 -0.39
CA ILE A 42 -15.37 11.14 0.20
C ILE A 42 -14.88 10.14 -0.86
N SER A 43 -15.46 10.14 -2.06
CA SER A 43 -14.98 9.26 -3.15
C SER A 43 -13.54 9.57 -3.54
N ASP A 44 -13.16 10.85 -3.57
CA ASP A 44 -11.80 11.28 -3.87
C ASP A 44 -10.81 10.75 -2.82
N LEU A 45 -11.19 10.74 -1.53
CA LEU A 45 -10.35 10.18 -0.47
C LEU A 45 -10.02 8.69 -0.68
N PHE A 46 -11.01 7.88 -1.08
CA PHE A 46 -10.79 6.45 -1.34
C PHE A 46 -9.98 6.24 -2.62
N LYS A 47 -10.22 7.05 -3.65
CA LYS A 47 -9.46 7.03 -4.89
C LYS A 47 -7.99 7.37 -4.65
N ASP A 48 -7.70 8.47 -3.94
CA ASP A 48 -6.34 8.90 -3.61
C ASP A 48 -5.62 7.84 -2.76
N ARG A 49 -6.34 7.24 -1.80
CA ARG A 49 -5.80 6.13 -0.99
C ARG A 49 -5.41 4.94 -1.87
N PHE A 50 -6.31 4.53 -2.77
CA PHE A 50 -6.04 3.42 -3.68
C PHE A 50 -4.83 3.70 -4.56
N GLU A 51 -4.80 4.86 -5.22
CA GLU A 51 -3.72 5.23 -6.15
C GLU A 51 -2.38 5.30 -5.43
N THR A 52 -2.32 5.95 -4.26
CA THR A 52 -1.09 6.08 -3.47
C THR A 52 -0.56 4.71 -3.03
N VAL A 53 -1.41 3.85 -2.47
CA VAL A 53 -0.95 2.55 -1.97
C VAL A 53 -0.65 1.59 -3.12
N ALA A 54 -1.40 1.63 -4.22
CA ALA A 54 -1.11 0.84 -5.42
C ALA A 54 0.26 1.22 -6.02
N GLU A 55 0.59 2.51 -6.06
CA GLU A 55 1.91 2.99 -6.49
C GLU A 55 3.01 2.49 -5.55
N LEU A 56 2.81 2.58 -4.23
CA LEU A 56 3.76 2.04 -3.24
C LEU A 56 3.97 0.52 -3.39
N LEU A 57 2.91 -0.24 -3.60
CA LEU A 57 2.98 -1.68 -3.85
C LEU A 57 3.78 -1.99 -5.13
N ALA A 58 3.60 -1.20 -6.19
CA ALA A 58 4.34 -1.36 -7.43
C ALA A 58 5.83 -1.00 -7.28
N MET A 59 6.13 0.10 -6.60
CA MET A 59 7.51 0.62 -6.46
C MET A 59 8.33 -0.16 -5.43
N GLN A 60 7.78 -0.42 -4.25
CA GLN A 60 8.51 -1.00 -3.13
C GLN A 60 8.46 -2.53 -3.12
N ALA A 61 7.29 -3.12 -3.39
CA ALA A 61 7.10 -4.56 -3.36
C ALA A 61 7.22 -5.21 -4.75
N GLY A 62 7.38 -4.43 -5.82
CA GLY A 62 7.41 -4.93 -7.20
C GLY A 62 6.09 -5.56 -7.66
N PHE A 63 4.99 -5.25 -6.97
CA PHE A 63 3.69 -5.85 -7.23
C PHE A 63 3.00 -5.14 -8.41
N LYS A 64 3.07 -5.76 -9.60
CA LYS A 64 2.39 -5.27 -10.80
C LYS A 64 1.08 -6.03 -11.02
N PRO A 65 -0.10 -5.38 -10.95
CA PRO A 65 -1.36 -6.03 -11.25
C PRO A 65 -1.40 -6.51 -12.71
N THR A 66 -2.10 -7.62 -12.96
CA THR A 66 -2.26 -8.19 -14.30
C THR A 66 -3.21 -7.36 -15.16
N GLY A 67 -4.19 -6.73 -14.52
CA GLY A 67 -5.20 -5.86 -15.13
C GLY A 67 -6.09 -5.27 -14.03
N ASN A 68 -7.08 -4.47 -14.42
CA ASN A 68 -8.11 -4.00 -13.47
C ASN A 68 -9.09 -5.14 -13.11
N ILE A 69 -9.86 -4.97 -12.04
CA ILE A 69 -10.75 -6.01 -11.53
C ILE A 69 -11.79 -6.45 -12.58
N ARG A 70 -12.30 -5.52 -13.39
CA ARG A 70 -13.25 -5.83 -14.46
C ARG A 70 -12.63 -6.75 -15.52
N GLU A 71 -11.42 -6.43 -16.00
CA GLU A 71 -10.68 -7.25 -16.96
C GLU A 71 -10.45 -8.65 -16.41
N LEU A 72 -10.00 -8.76 -15.15
CA LEU A 72 -9.79 -10.05 -14.48
C LEU A 72 -11.10 -10.85 -14.37
N THR A 73 -12.21 -10.18 -14.09
CA THR A 73 -13.53 -10.81 -14.01
C THR A 73 -14.01 -11.30 -15.38
N ASP A 74 -13.80 -10.52 -16.43
CA ASP A 74 -14.18 -10.88 -17.79
C ASP A 74 -13.26 -11.98 -18.37
N GLU A 75 -11.97 -11.96 -18.03
CA GLU A 75 -11.03 -13.04 -18.35
C GLU A 75 -11.39 -14.32 -17.59
N ARG A 76 -11.77 -14.23 -16.31
CA ARG A 76 -12.25 -15.38 -15.52
C ARG A 76 -13.47 -16.03 -16.18
N LYS A 77 -14.45 -15.25 -16.62
CA LYS A 77 -15.65 -15.74 -17.33
C LYS A 77 -15.30 -16.45 -18.64
N ARG A 78 -14.36 -15.89 -19.42
CA ARG A 78 -13.96 -16.43 -20.73
C ARG A 78 -13.05 -17.66 -20.63
N SER A 79 -12.15 -17.67 -19.66
CA SER A 79 -11.07 -18.67 -19.55
C SER A 79 -11.37 -19.83 -18.61
N GLY A 80 -12.38 -19.72 -17.73
CA GLY A 80 -12.88 -20.84 -16.94
C GLY A 80 -11.83 -21.47 -16.01
N PHE A 81 -10.97 -20.66 -15.39
CA PHE A 81 -9.86 -21.12 -14.51
C PHE A 81 -8.74 -21.88 -15.22
N LYS A 82 -8.39 -21.52 -16.47
CA LYS A 82 -7.08 -21.94 -17.01
C LYS A 82 -5.98 -21.56 -16.02
N ASN A 83 -5.00 -22.45 -15.81
CA ASN A 83 -3.86 -22.38 -14.87
C ASN A 83 -2.96 -21.13 -15.06
N ARG A 84 -3.54 -19.95 -14.96
CA ARG A 84 -2.86 -18.67 -15.04
C ARG A 84 -3.03 -18.01 -13.69
N THR A 85 -1.92 -17.57 -13.14
CA THR A 85 -1.90 -16.76 -11.93
C THR A 85 -2.21 -15.32 -12.32
N TYR A 86 -3.17 -14.73 -11.64
CA TYR A 86 -3.55 -13.34 -11.77
C TYR A 86 -3.11 -12.56 -10.54
N LYS A 87 -2.78 -11.29 -10.77
CA LYS A 87 -2.47 -10.33 -9.71
C LYS A 87 -3.52 -9.23 -9.74
N ALA A 88 -4.20 -9.01 -8.63
CA ALA A 88 -5.17 -7.93 -8.48
C ALA A 88 -4.75 -7.00 -7.33
N VAL A 89 -5.11 -5.73 -7.43
CA VAL A 89 -5.01 -4.75 -6.35
C VAL A 89 -6.39 -4.16 -6.16
N GLY A 90 -6.83 -4.00 -4.91
CA GLY A 90 -8.13 -3.42 -4.60
C GLY A 90 -8.22 -2.96 -3.14
N ILE A 91 -9.23 -2.14 -2.86
CA ILE A 91 -9.66 -1.79 -1.50
C ILE A 91 -10.52 -2.94 -0.96
N VAL A 92 -10.32 -3.32 0.29
CA VAL A 92 -11.17 -4.28 1.00
C VAL A 92 -12.51 -3.63 1.34
N GLU A 93 -13.57 -3.97 0.61
CA GLU A 93 -14.94 -3.58 0.95
C GLU A 93 -15.40 -4.35 2.20
N SER A 94 -15.19 -5.67 2.19
CA SER A 94 -15.56 -6.54 3.30
C SER A 94 -14.65 -7.75 3.43
N ALA A 95 -14.44 -8.19 4.67
CA ALA A 95 -13.70 -9.41 4.97
C ALA A 95 -14.46 -10.26 5.99
N ARG A 96 -14.75 -11.51 5.62
CA ARG A 96 -15.47 -12.47 6.49
C ARG A 96 -14.69 -13.77 6.66
N ARG A 97 -14.59 -14.25 7.91
CA ARG A 97 -13.97 -15.54 8.19
C ARG A 97 -14.89 -16.68 7.73
N THR A 98 -14.33 -17.69 7.09
CA THR A 98 -15.04 -18.89 6.67
C THR A 98 -14.97 -19.99 7.72
N LYS A 99 -15.83 -21.00 7.61
CA LYS A 99 -15.78 -22.20 8.47
C LYS A 99 -14.45 -22.95 8.37
N SER A 100 -13.76 -22.86 7.23
CA SER A 100 -12.45 -23.49 7.03
C SER A 100 -11.29 -22.70 7.65
N GLY A 101 -11.54 -21.54 8.24
CA GLY A 101 -10.56 -20.70 8.93
C GLY A 101 -9.93 -19.60 8.06
N GLY A 102 -10.07 -19.69 6.74
CA GLY A 102 -9.64 -18.63 5.81
C GLY A 102 -10.57 -17.41 5.85
N LYS A 103 -10.29 -16.40 5.01
CA LYS A 103 -11.16 -15.24 4.82
C LYS A 103 -11.65 -15.17 3.37
N MET A 104 -12.95 -14.96 3.19
CA MET A 104 -13.48 -14.41 1.95
C MET A 104 -13.38 -12.90 2.04
N VAL A 105 -12.74 -12.29 1.06
CA VAL A 105 -12.48 -10.86 0.98
C VAL A 105 -13.04 -10.34 -0.32
N THR A 106 -13.86 -9.31 -0.24
CA THR A 106 -14.41 -8.61 -1.40
C THR A 106 -13.54 -7.39 -1.66
N LEU A 107 -12.91 -7.37 -2.83
CA LEU A 107 -12.03 -6.29 -3.28
C LEU A 107 -12.73 -5.43 -4.31
N GLU A 108 -12.56 -4.11 -4.18
CA GLU A 108 -13.08 -3.10 -5.09
C GLU A 108 -11.95 -2.25 -5.67
N ASP A 109 -12.09 -1.88 -6.95
CA ASP A 109 -11.35 -0.82 -7.61
C ASP A 109 -12.33 0.06 -8.39
N ASN A 110 -11.82 1.06 -9.10
CA ASN A 110 -12.64 1.94 -9.93
C ASN A 110 -13.39 1.24 -11.09
N SER A 111 -13.06 -0.01 -11.40
CA SER A 111 -13.58 -0.79 -12.53
C SER A 111 -14.65 -1.80 -12.11
N GLY A 112 -14.60 -2.28 -10.86
CA GLY A 112 -15.58 -3.23 -10.33
C GLY A 112 -15.14 -3.92 -9.05
N VAL A 113 -15.79 -5.04 -8.76
CA VAL A 113 -15.66 -5.80 -7.52
C VAL A 113 -15.34 -7.26 -7.81
N ILE A 114 -14.48 -7.89 -6.98
CA ILE A 114 -14.14 -9.31 -7.06
C ILE A 114 -14.03 -9.96 -5.67
N ASP A 115 -14.58 -11.15 -5.55
CA ASP A 115 -14.42 -11.99 -4.37
C ASP A 115 -13.15 -12.84 -4.46
N VAL A 116 -12.35 -12.79 -3.40
CA VAL A 116 -11.08 -13.50 -3.27
C VAL A 116 -11.10 -14.34 -2.00
N PHE A 117 -10.56 -15.55 -2.07
CA PHE A 117 -10.40 -16.41 -0.90
C PHE A 117 -8.95 -16.43 -0.46
N ILE A 118 -8.70 -15.99 0.77
CA ILE A 118 -7.39 -16.01 1.42
C ILE A 118 -7.36 -17.20 2.38
N ARG A 119 -6.37 -18.05 2.18
CA ARG A 119 -6.18 -19.28 2.95
C ARG A 119 -5.77 -18.97 4.39
N LYS A 120 -6.11 -19.86 5.33
CA LYS A 120 -5.81 -19.67 6.77
C LYS A 120 -4.31 -19.70 7.08
N GLU A 121 -3.53 -20.32 6.19
CA GLU A 121 -2.08 -20.42 6.30
C GLU A 121 -1.37 -19.12 5.89
N ASP A 122 -2.08 -18.22 5.21
CA ASP A 122 -1.53 -16.92 4.85
C ASP A 122 -1.47 -16.03 6.11
N PRO A 123 -0.28 -15.51 6.49
CA PRO A 123 -0.13 -14.70 7.69
C PRO A 123 -0.93 -13.39 7.64
N ALA A 124 -1.25 -12.88 6.45
CA ALA A 124 -2.06 -11.67 6.31
C ALA A 124 -3.52 -11.91 6.70
N VAL A 125 -4.00 -13.18 6.74
CA VAL A 125 -5.42 -13.49 6.93
C VAL A 125 -5.99 -12.85 8.18
N ASP A 126 -5.24 -12.72 9.28
CA ASP A 126 -5.75 -12.18 10.53
C ASP A 126 -5.69 -10.65 10.60
N SER A 127 -4.78 -10.01 9.85
CA SER A 127 -4.56 -8.56 9.88
C SER A 127 -5.45 -7.76 8.93
N LEU A 128 -6.10 -8.40 7.95
CA LEU A 128 -6.94 -7.69 6.98
C LEU A 128 -8.14 -7.00 7.62
N MET A 129 -8.27 -5.70 7.34
CA MET A 129 -9.36 -4.82 7.75
C MET A 129 -10.09 -4.23 6.54
N ASN A 130 -11.29 -3.71 6.78
CA ASN A 130 -12.00 -2.93 5.78
C ASN A 130 -11.22 -1.65 5.45
N ASP A 131 -11.36 -1.20 4.22
CA ASP A 131 -10.67 -0.04 3.63
C ASP A 131 -9.14 -0.17 3.46
N ASP A 132 -8.58 -1.35 3.76
CA ASP A 132 -7.18 -1.67 3.43
C ASP A 132 -7.01 -1.79 1.91
N VAL A 133 -5.90 -1.29 1.37
CA VAL A 133 -5.52 -1.53 -0.02
C VAL A 133 -4.55 -2.70 -0.06
N ILE A 134 -4.91 -3.79 -0.73
CA ILE A 134 -4.11 -5.02 -0.77
C ILE A 134 -3.86 -5.50 -2.19
N GLY A 135 -2.71 -6.14 -2.38
CA GLY A 135 -2.39 -6.91 -3.57
C GLY A 135 -2.58 -8.41 -3.32
N VAL A 136 -3.35 -9.08 -4.17
CA VAL A 136 -3.60 -10.53 -4.09
C VAL A 136 -3.09 -11.25 -5.33
N THR A 137 -2.49 -12.42 -5.15
CA THR A 137 -1.99 -13.28 -6.24
C THR A 137 -2.63 -14.66 -6.13
N GLY A 138 -3.20 -15.17 -7.21
CA GLY A 138 -3.87 -16.48 -7.22
C GLY A 138 -4.33 -16.97 -8.58
#